data_AF-A0A931TKM9-F1
#
_entry.id   AF-A0A931TKM9-F1
#
_cell.length_a   1.000
_cell.length_b   1.000
_cell.length_c   1.000
_cell.angle_alpha   90.00
_cell.angle_beta   90.00
_cell.angle_gamma   90.00
#
_symmetry.space_group_name_H-M   'P 1'
#
loop_
_entity.id
_entity.type
_entity.pdbx_description
1 polymer ?
#
loop_
_entity_poly.entity_id
_entity_poly.type
_entity_poly.pdbx_seq_one_letter_code
_entity_poly.pdbx_strand_id
1 'polypeptide(L)'
;MTADVQHLIFGFIEGVGAAVVFLLALFIGFTVLFNLPKFRATSRKTLVIKSLDERVGEPIRFLPPDAPRGQVDQLAAGTRRAART
;
A
#
# COMPACT_ATOMS: atom_id res chain seq x y z
N MET A 1 19.31 -29.53 -40.25
CA MET A 1 18.02 -29.86 -39.60
C MET A 1 18.10 -29.74 -38.08
N THR A 2 18.93 -30.52 -37.37
CA THR A 2 19.00 -30.44 -35.89
C THR A 2 19.61 -29.13 -35.37
N ALA A 3 20.67 -28.63 -36.02
CA ALA A 3 21.31 -27.36 -35.65
C ALA A 3 20.40 -26.13 -35.85
N ASP A 4 19.61 -26.12 -36.93
CA ASP A 4 18.67 -25.04 -37.25
C ASP A 4 17.56 -24.96 -36.21
N VAL A 5 17.04 -26.13 -35.80
CA VAL A 5 16.03 -26.25 -34.74
C VAL A 5 16.61 -25.80 -33.40
N GLN A 6 17.85 -26.16 -33.08
CA GLN A 6 18.51 -25.69 -31.85
C GLN A 6 18.68 -24.17 -31.84
N HIS A 7 19.14 -23.57 -32.94
CA HIS A 7 19.26 -22.11 -33.05
C HIS A 7 17.91 -21.40 -32.87
N LEU A 8 16.85 -21.95 -33.44
CA LEU A 8 15.50 -21.42 -33.28
C LEU A 8 15.04 -21.47 -31.81
N ILE A 9 15.28 -22.59 -31.13
CA ILE A 9 14.90 -22.76 -29.73
C ILE A 9 15.66 -21.78 -28.84
N PHE A 10 16.98 -21.65 -29.01
CA PHE A 10 17.79 -20.73 -28.21
C PHE A 10 17.38 -19.28 -28.45
N GLY A 11 17.22 -18.87 -29.72
CA GLY A 11 16.77 -17.52 -30.05
C GLY A 11 15.37 -17.20 -29.51
N PHE A 12 14.46 -18.19 -29.51
CA PHE A 12 13.14 -18.02 -28.91
C PHE A 12 13.21 -17.84 -27.40
N ILE A 13 13.96 -18.69 -26.68
CA ILE A 13 14.12 -18.60 -25.23
C ILE A 13 14.76 -17.26 -24.84
N GLU A 14 15.80 -16.84 -25.56
CA GLU A 14 16.47 -15.56 -25.33
C GLU A 14 15.51 -14.39 -25.57
N GLY A 15 14.79 -14.38 -26.70
CA GLY A 15 13.85 -13.32 -27.03
C GLY A 15 12.70 -13.20 -26.03
N VAL A 16 12.10 -14.34 -25.66
CA VAL A 16 11.03 -14.37 -24.65
C VAL A 16 11.57 -13.97 -23.28
N GLY A 17 12.74 -14.50 -22.89
CA GLY A 17 13.39 -14.14 -21.63
C GLY A 17 13.68 -12.63 -21.53
N ALA A 18 14.24 -12.05 -22.60
CA ALA A 18 14.51 -10.63 -22.69
C ALA A 18 13.22 -9.79 -22.59
N ALA A 19 12.15 -10.19 -23.29
CA ALA A 19 10.87 -9.49 -23.25
C ALA A 19 10.22 -9.53 -21.86
N VAL A 20 10.27 -10.69 -21.18
CA VAL A 20 9.74 -10.85 -19.81
C VAL A 20 10.51 -9.98 -18.83
N VAL A 21 11.84 -10.03 -18.86
CA VAL A 21 12.70 -9.21 -17.98
C VAL A 21 12.46 -7.72 -18.24
N PHE A 22 12.34 -7.30 -19.50
CA PHE A 22 12.04 -5.92 -19.86
C PHE A 22 10.70 -5.46 -19.30
N LEU A 23 9.63 -6.25 -19.48
CA LEU A 23 8.31 -5.91 -18.96
C LEU A 23 8.28 -5.87 -17.44
N LEU A 24 8.95 -6.80 -16.75
CA LEU A 24 9.08 -6.78 -15.29
C LEU A 24 9.79 -5.52 -14.83
N ALA A 25 10.92 -5.17 -15.44
CA ALA A 25 11.66 -3.95 -15.11
C ALA A 25 10.78 -2.70 -15.34
N LEU A 26 10.02 -2.65 -16.44
CA LEU A 26 9.12 -1.55 -16.75
C LEU A 26 7.99 -1.42 -15.71
N PHE A 27 7.31 -2.52 -15.37
CA PHE A 27 6.21 -2.50 -14.41
C PHE A 27 6.68 -2.24 -12.98
N ILE A 28 7.77 -2.88 -12.55
CA ILE A 28 8.37 -2.62 -11.23
C ILE A 28 8.85 -1.17 -11.17
N GLY A 29 9.58 -0.69 -12.19
CA GLY A 29 10.05 0.69 -12.25
C GLY A 29 8.90 1.69 -12.21
N PHE A 30 7.83 1.45 -12.97
CA PHE A 30 6.63 2.29 -12.96
C PHE A 30 5.96 2.29 -11.58
N THR A 31 5.69 1.11 -11.01
CA THR A 31 5.03 1.02 -9.70
C THR A 31 5.85 1.68 -8.60
N VAL A 32 7.18 1.49 -8.59
CA VAL A 32 8.10 2.14 -7.66
C VAL A 32 8.09 3.65 -7.86
N LEU A 33 8.29 4.14 -9.09
CA LEU A 33 8.39 5.58 -9.37
C LEU A 33 7.10 6.34 -9.05
N PHE A 34 5.94 5.75 -9.36
CA PHE A 34 4.64 6.43 -9.21
C PHE A 34 3.94 6.15 -7.88
N ASN A 35 4.12 4.97 -7.25
CA ASN A 35 3.47 4.65 -5.98
C ASN A 35 4.35 4.89 -4.74
N LEU A 36 5.69 4.81 -4.80
CA LEU A 36 6.51 5.19 -3.63
C LEU A 36 6.25 6.63 -3.16
N PRO A 37 6.10 7.63 -4.05
CA PRO A 37 5.75 8.97 -3.61
C PRO A 37 4.46 8.96 -2.82
N LYS A 38 3.43 8.21 -3.24
CA LYS A 38 2.11 8.09 -2.59
C LYS A 38 2.17 7.61 -1.13
N PHE A 39 3.26 6.96 -0.72
CA PHE A 39 3.47 6.54 0.66
C PHE A 39 4.21 7.56 1.54
N ARG A 40 4.53 8.77 1.05
CA ARG A 40 5.13 9.80 1.90
C ARG A 40 4.14 10.21 3.01
N ALA A 41 4.68 10.27 4.23
CA ALA A 41 4.02 10.35 5.53
C ALA A 41 3.01 11.51 5.77
N THR A 42 2.40 11.52 6.97
CA THR A 42 1.28 12.37 7.45
C THR A 42 1.75 13.52 8.40
N SER A 43 2.70 14.36 8.00
CA SER A 43 3.33 15.39 8.85
C SER A 43 3.80 16.60 8.03
N ARG A 44 3.99 17.77 8.63
CA ARG A 44 4.48 18.98 7.91
C ARG A 44 5.88 18.82 7.28
N LYS A 45 6.56 17.68 7.49
CA LYS A 45 7.87 17.33 6.90
C LYS A 45 7.78 16.32 5.75
N THR A 46 6.58 16.01 5.28
CA THR A 46 6.36 14.96 4.29
C THR A 46 5.55 15.49 3.13
N LEU A 47 5.88 14.95 1.97
CA LEU A 47 5.59 15.51 0.67
C LEU A 47 4.45 14.75 -0.04
N VAL A 48 3.72 13.90 0.69
CA VAL A 48 2.40 13.45 0.24
C VAL A 48 1.34 13.84 1.24
N ILE A 49 0.31 14.44 0.66
CA ILE A 49 -0.90 14.92 1.29
C ILE A 49 -1.95 13.84 1.02
N LYS A 50 -2.37 13.14 2.06
CA LYS A 50 -3.30 12.00 1.97
C LYS A 50 -4.76 12.43 2.03
N SER A 51 -5.03 13.63 2.54
CA SER A 51 -6.38 14.21 2.62
C SER A 51 -6.31 15.74 2.47
N LEU A 52 -7.41 16.36 2.04
CA LEU A 52 -7.51 17.82 1.94
C LEU A 52 -7.30 18.50 3.30
N ASP A 53 -7.68 17.81 4.37
CA ASP A 53 -7.51 18.24 5.76
C ASP A 53 -6.02 18.36 6.14
N GLU A 54 -5.13 17.49 5.63
CA GLU A 54 -3.68 17.65 5.82
C GLU A 54 -3.11 18.91 5.13
N ARG A 55 -3.80 19.46 4.11
CA ARG A 55 -3.36 20.63 3.33
C ARG A 55 -3.96 21.95 3.78
N VAL A 56 -5.19 21.92 4.28
CA VAL A 56 -5.98 23.12 4.62
C VAL A 56 -6.23 23.21 6.13
N GLY A 57 -6.23 22.07 6.84
CA GLY A 57 -6.59 21.95 8.25
C GLY A 57 -5.40 21.90 9.22
N GLU A 58 -5.73 21.78 10.50
CA GLU A 58 -4.73 21.50 11.54
C GLU A 58 -4.17 20.08 11.36
N PRO A 59 -2.88 19.84 11.71
CA PRO A 59 -2.32 18.49 11.76
C PRO A 59 -3.21 17.58 12.60
N ILE A 60 -3.60 16.43 12.07
CA ILE A 60 -4.41 15.44 12.79
C ILE A 60 -3.70 15.09 14.10
N ARG A 61 -4.22 15.63 15.21
CA ARG A 61 -3.77 15.27 16.55
C ARG A 61 -4.51 14.01 16.97
N PHE A 62 -3.83 12.88 16.86
CA PHE A 62 -4.34 11.66 17.46
C PHE A 62 -4.49 11.88 18.97
N LEU A 63 -5.62 11.45 19.50
CA LEU A 63 -5.85 11.43 20.93
C LEU A 63 -4.80 10.51 21.59
N PRO A 64 -4.22 10.90 22.74
CA PRO A 64 -3.33 10.02 23.48
C PRO A 64 -4.06 8.72 23.87
N PRO A 65 -3.34 7.60 24.10
CA PRO A 65 -3.96 6.31 24.44
C PRO A 65 -4.96 6.38 25.60
N ASP A 66 -4.63 7.24 26.58
CA ASP A 66 -5.37 7.49 27.83
C ASP A 66 -6.37 8.65 27.71
N ALA A 67 -6.53 9.25 26.53
CA ALA A 67 -7.55 10.27 26.34
C ALA A 67 -8.92 9.69 26.70
N PRO A 68 -9.79 10.46 27.37
CA PRO A 68 -11.18 10.10 27.55
C PRO A 68 -11.79 9.87 26.16
N ARG A 69 -11.91 8.61 25.77
CA ARG A 69 -12.71 8.24 24.62
C ARG A 69 -14.14 8.60 25.02
N GLY A 70 -14.95 9.10 24.08
CA GLY A 70 -16.37 9.38 24.35
C GLY A 70 -17.08 8.15 24.91
N GLN A 71 -18.39 8.19 25.08
CA GLN A 71 -19.13 6.99 25.53
C GLN A 71 -18.94 5.82 24.55
N VAL A 72 -17.92 4.99 24.78
CA VAL A 72 -17.64 3.84 23.92
C VAL A 72 -17.32 2.65 24.81
N ASP A 73 -18.39 2.06 25.33
CA ASP A 73 -18.59 0.62 25.18
C ASP A 73 -20.09 0.28 25.21
N GLN A 74 -20.73 0.28 24.04
CA GLN A 74 -22.12 -0.16 23.90
C GLN A 74 -22.29 -1.68 24.11
N LEU A 75 -21.21 -2.46 24.14
CA LEU A 75 -21.24 -3.91 24.31
C LEU A 75 -21.01 -4.34 25.78
N ALA A 76 -20.15 -3.66 26.53
CA ALA A 76 -20.05 -3.83 27.99
C ALA A 76 -21.25 -3.25 28.75
N ALA A 77 -21.94 -2.25 28.19
CA ALA A 77 -23.18 -1.74 28.76
C ALA A 77 -24.33 -2.76 28.68
N GLY A 78 -24.35 -3.62 27.65
CA GLY A 78 -25.40 -4.63 27.44
C GLY A 78 -25.25 -5.88 28.31
N THR A 79 -24.03 -6.22 28.73
CA THR A 79 -23.74 -7.47 29.46
C THR A 79 -24.02 -7.40 30.96
N ARG A 80 -24.13 -6.21 31.57
CA ARG A 80 -24.46 -6.07 33.01
C ARG A 80 -25.95 -6.14 33.35
N ARG A 81 -26.86 -6.10 32.36
CA ARG A 81 -28.31 -6.12 32.61
C ARG A 81 -28.92 -7.53 32.65
N ALA A 82 -28.21 -8.55 32.17
CA ALA A 82 -28.70 -9.94 32.15
C ALA A 82 -28.52 -10.70 33.47
N ALA A 83 -27.76 -10.18 34.43
CA ALA A 83 -27.45 -10.84 35.71
C ALA A 83 -28.33 -10.38 36.89
N ARG A 84 -29.44 -9.67 36.63
CA ARG A 84 -30.28 -9.07 37.69
C ARG A 84 -31.79 -9.24 37.47
N THR A 85 -32.19 -10.45 37.07
CA THR A 85 -33.59 -10.94 37.13
C THR A 85 -33.60 -12.36 37.63
#